data_AF-R6N055-F1
#
_entry.id   AF-R6N055-F1
#
_cell.length_a   1.000
_cell.length_b   1.000
_cell.length_c   1.000
_cell.angle_alpha   90.00
_cell.angle_beta   90.00
_cell.angle_gamma   90.00
#
_symmetry.space_group_name_H-M   'P 1'
#
loop_
_entity.id
_entity.type
_entity.pdbx_description
1 polymer ?
#
loop_
_entity_poly.entity_id
_entity_poly.type
_entity_poly.pdbx_seq_one_letter_code
_entity_poly.pdbx_strand_id
1 'polypeptide(L)'
;MYFLDGCPAGLAPVLGIVNVVINAIMIGVPILLIVLGMVDLGKAVIASKEDEVKKATKAFGKRFLYAVGVFAVVWLVTFVFDTINSASGGEINPGQADWRSCWNQIRNS
;
A
#
# COMPACT_ATOMS: atom_id res chain seq x y z
N MET A 1 -11.54 -20.08 -8.78
CA MET A 1 -10.10 -20.10 -8.47
C MET A 1 -9.93 -19.50 -7.09
N TYR A 2 -9.55 -20.32 -6.14
CA TYR A 2 -9.46 -19.95 -4.74
C TYR A 2 -8.23 -19.06 -4.55
N PHE A 3 -8.49 -17.76 -4.43
CA PHE A 3 -7.50 -16.69 -4.27
C PHE A 3 -6.70 -16.77 -2.95
N LEU A 4 -6.95 -17.79 -2.13
CA LEU A 4 -6.35 -18.01 -0.81
C LEU A 4 -6.03 -19.50 -0.54
N ASP A 5 -5.84 -20.33 -1.58
CA ASP A 5 -5.47 -21.75 -1.43
C ASP A 5 -4.12 -21.95 -0.70
N GLY A 6 -3.27 -20.91 -0.66
CA GLY A 6 -2.02 -20.92 0.11
C GLY A 6 -2.16 -20.44 1.56
N CYS A 7 -3.36 -20.10 2.04
CA CYS A 7 -3.57 -19.57 3.38
C CYS A 7 -4.08 -20.63 4.36
N PRO A 8 -3.63 -20.63 5.63
CA PRO A 8 -4.25 -21.42 6.69
C PRO A 8 -5.75 -21.11 6.79
N ALA A 9 -6.58 -22.14 7.04
CA ALA A 9 -8.05 -22.01 7.02
C ALA A 9 -8.61 -20.91 7.94
N GLY A 10 -7.95 -20.62 9.07
CA GLY A 10 -8.33 -19.55 9.98
C GLY A 10 -7.98 -18.13 9.50
N LEU A 11 -7.00 -18.00 8.61
CA LEU A 11 -6.50 -16.71 8.12
C LEU A 11 -7.25 -16.23 6.87
N ALA A 12 -7.74 -17.17 6.05
CA ALA A 12 -8.41 -16.88 4.79
C ALA A 12 -9.57 -15.85 4.88
N PRO A 13 -10.56 -15.96 5.80
CA PRO A 13 -11.67 -15.00 5.83
C PRO A 13 -11.22 -13.58 6.21
N VAL A 14 -10.27 -13.45 7.15
CA VAL A 14 -9.74 -12.15 7.59
C VAL A 14 -8.93 -11.51 6.46
N LEU A 15 -8.05 -12.29 5.83
CA LEU A 15 -7.16 -11.80 4.79
C LEU A 15 -7.88 -11.53 3.46
N GLY A 16 -9.00 -12.20 3.19
CA GLY A 16 -9.87 -11.85 2.07
C GLY A 16 -10.47 -10.45 2.20
N ILE A 17 -10.90 -10.05 3.39
CA ILE A 17 -11.39 -8.68 3.65
C ILE A 17 -10.24 -7.68 3.52
N VAL A 18 -9.08 -8.00 4.09
CA VAL A 18 -7.87 -7.18 3.99
C VAL A 18 -7.47 -6.96 2.52
N ASN A 19 -7.59 -7.98 1.67
CA ASN A 19 -7.30 -7.86 0.24
C ASN A 19 -8.14 -6.79 -0.44
N VAL A 20 -9.47 -6.85 -0.24
CA VAL A 20 -10.39 -5.88 -0.84
C VAL A 20 -10.07 -4.45 -0.38
N VAL A 21 -9.77 -4.27 0.91
CA VAL A 21 -9.44 -2.97 1.49
C VAL A 21 -8.11 -2.45 0.96
N ILE A 22 -7.06 -3.28 0.95
CA ILE A 22 -5.74 -2.90 0.44
C ILE A 22 -5.83 -2.54 -1.04
N ASN A 23 -6.47 -3.35 -1.87
CA ASN A 23 -6.61 -3.08 -3.31
C ASN A 23 -7.42 -1.81 -3.58
N ALA A 24 -8.51 -1.57 -2.84
CA ALA A 24 -9.28 -0.34 -2.94
C ALA A 24 -8.45 0.91 -2.60
N ILE A 25 -7.64 0.85 -1.54
CA ILE A 25 -6.76 1.95 -1.13
C ILE A 25 -5.60 2.12 -2.13
N MET A 26 -4.98 1.03 -2.56
CA MET A 26 -3.84 1.05 -3.49
C MET A 26 -4.19 1.62 -4.85
N ILE A 27 -5.45 1.50 -5.29
CA ILE A 27 -5.94 2.11 -6.53
C ILE A 27 -6.53 3.50 -6.27
N GLY A 28 -7.34 3.65 -5.22
CA GLY A 28 -8.06 4.89 -4.93
C GLY A 28 -7.15 6.06 -4.55
N VAL A 29 -6.13 5.80 -3.70
CA VAL A 29 -5.22 6.84 -3.21
C VAL A 29 -4.36 7.44 -4.34
N PRO A 30 -3.70 6.67 -5.22
CA PRO A 30 -2.90 7.24 -6.31
C PRO A 30 -3.75 8.02 -7.31
N ILE A 31 -4.94 7.53 -7.65
CA ILE A 31 -5.86 8.26 -8.54
C ILE A 31 -6.21 9.61 -7.93
N LEU A 32 -6.59 9.63 -6.64
CA LEU A 32 -6.92 10.87 -5.94
C LEU A 32 -5.71 11.83 -5.89
N LEU A 33 -4.50 11.33 -5.62
CA LEU A 33 -3.28 12.14 -5.62
C LEU A 33 -2.98 12.73 -6.99
N ILE A 34 -3.15 11.97 -8.08
CA ILE A 34 -2.89 12.46 -9.44
C ILE A 34 -3.88 13.57 -9.78
N VAL A 35 -5.18 13.36 -9.52
CA VAL A 35 -6.21 14.36 -9.83
C VAL A 35 -6.00 15.63 -9.00
N LEU A 36 -5.80 15.52 -7.68
CA LEU A 36 -5.57 16.67 -6.82
C LEU A 36 -4.23 17.35 -7.13
N GLY A 37 -3.19 16.59 -7.41
CA GLY A 37 -1.88 17.11 -7.78
C GLY A 37 -1.92 17.90 -9.07
N MET A 38 -2.56 17.37 -10.11
CA MET A 38 -2.69 18.07 -11.39
C MET A 38 -3.56 19.33 -11.28
N VAL A 39 -4.65 19.29 -10.51
CA VAL A 39 -5.52 20.47 -10.31
C VAL A 39 -4.82 21.56 -9.49
N ASP A 40 -4.15 21.20 -8.39
CA ASP A 40 -3.49 22.16 -7.49
C ASP A 40 -2.24 22.76 -8.15
N LEU A 41 -1.42 21.93 -8.79
CA LEU A 41 -0.22 22.38 -9.48
C LEU A 41 -0.56 23.11 -10.79
N GLY A 42 -1.54 22.63 -11.56
CA GLY A 42 -1.96 23.27 -12.81
C GLY A 42 -2.47 24.70 -12.60
N LYS A 43 -3.29 24.93 -11.56
CA LYS A 43 -3.75 26.28 -11.18
C LYS A 43 -2.60 27.18 -10.73
N ALA A 44 -1.65 26.64 -9.96
CA ALA A 44 -0.52 27.43 -9.46
C ALA A 44 0.47 27.79 -10.58
N VAL A 45 0.72 26.88 -11.53
CA VAL A 45 1.60 27.11 -12.70
C VAL A 45 1.03 28.20 -13.62
N ILE A 46 -0.28 28.15 -13.92
CA ILE A 46 -0.94 29.17 -14.75
C ILE A 46 -0.91 30.55 -14.07
N ALA A 47 -1.00 30.61 -12.75
CA ALA A 47 -0.87 31.86 -12.01
C ALA A 47 0.55 32.47 -12.05
N SER A 48 1.58 31.71 -12.47
CA SER A 48 2.99 32.12 -12.64
C SER A 48 3.61 32.87 -11.46
N LYS A 49 3.05 32.74 -10.25
CA LYS A 49 3.63 33.28 -9.02
C LYS A 49 4.42 32.18 -8.32
N GLU A 50 5.74 32.34 -8.26
CA GLU A 50 6.64 31.35 -7.63
C GLU A 50 6.24 31.02 -6.18
N ASP A 51 5.73 32.00 -5.44
CA ASP A 51 5.29 31.82 -4.05
C ASP A 51 4.04 30.93 -3.94
N GLU A 52 3.09 31.07 -4.87
CA GLU A 52 1.87 30.25 -4.91
C GLU A 52 2.18 28.81 -5.34
N VAL A 53 3.10 28.63 -6.30
CA VAL A 53 3.57 27.29 -6.70
C VAL A 53 4.27 26.58 -5.55
N LYS A 54 5.15 27.26 -4.82
CA LYS A 54 5.84 26.69 -3.65
C LYS A 54 4.86 26.34 -2.54
N LYS A 55 3.86 27.19 -2.27
CA LYS A 55 2.82 26.93 -1.26
C LYS A 55 1.95 25.74 -1.64
N ALA A 56 1.48 25.67 -2.89
CA ALA A 56 0.71 24.54 -3.41
C ALA A 56 1.51 23.23 -3.36
N THR A 57 2.78 23.26 -3.79
CA THR A 57 3.68 22.10 -3.75
C THR A 57 3.94 21.63 -2.32
N LYS A 58 4.14 22.54 -1.36
CA LYS A 58 4.33 22.17 0.05
C LYS A 58 3.08 21.57 0.68
N ALA A 59 1.89 22.07 0.33
CA ALA A 59 0.63 21.52 0.76
C ALA A 59 0.37 20.13 0.16
N PHE A 60 0.60 19.97 -1.14
CA PHE A 60 0.54 18.69 -1.84
C PHE A 60 1.55 17.68 -1.27
N GLY A 61 2.79 18.10 -1.02
CA GLY A 61 3.85 17.26 -0.48
C GLY A 61 3.49 16.63 0.86
N LYS A 62 2.80 17.36 1.76
CA LYS A 62 2.31 16.78 3.02
C LYS A 62 1.25 15.69 2.76
N ARG A 63 0.29 15.96 1.87
CA ARG A 63 -0.76 14.99 1.49
C ARG A 63 -0.18 13.76 0.80
N PHE A 64 0.82 13.96 -0.05
CA PHE A 64 1.58 12.90 -0.68
C PHE A 64 2.30 12.04 0.35
N LEU A 65 2.97 12.65 1.34
CA LEU A 65 3.62 11.88 2.42
C LEU A 65 2.65 11.04 3.24
N TYR A 66 1.44 11.56 3.54
CA TYR A 66 0.41 10.75 4.20
C TYR A 66 0.01 9.55 3.35
N ALA A 67 -0.18 9.74 2.04
CA ALA A 67 -0.47 8.64 1.14
C ALA A 67 0.65 7.61 1.08
N VAL A 68 1.91 8.05 0.96
CA VAL A 68 3.09 7.15 1.04
C VAL A 68 3.10 6.38 2.36
N GLY A 69 2.74 7.03 3.47
CA GLY A 69 2.60 6.38 4.77
C GLY A 69 1.60 5.21 4.76
N VAL A 70 0.47 5.36 4.07
CA VAL A 70 -0.53 4.28 3.92
C VAL A 70 0.05 3.09 3.15
N PHE A 71 0.81 3.33 2.08
CA PHE A 71 1.53 2.26 1.37
C PHE A 71 2.63 1.63 2.23
N ALA A 72 3.29 2.44 3.07
CA ALA A 72 4.32 1.97 3.98
C ALA A 72 3.77 1.00 5.04
N VAL A 73 2.49 1.12 5.47
CA VAL A 73 1.87 0.15 6.39
C VAL A 73 1.86 -1.26 5.79
N VAL A 74 1.50 -1.39 4.50
CA VAL A 74 1.47 -2.68 3.81
C VAL A 74 2.89 -3.28 3.71
N TRP A 75 3.88 -2.44 3.42
CA TRP A 75 5.28 -2.86 3.45
C TRP A 75 5.73 -3.28 4.86
N LEU A 76 5.34 -2.51 5.88
CA LEU A 76 5.73 -2.73 7.28
C LEU A 76 5.20 -4.05 7.83
N VAL A 77 3.97 -4.46 7.46
CA VAL A 77 3.46 -5.80 7.78
C VAL A 77 4.43 -6.86 7.26
N THR A 78 4.80 -6.81 5.97
CA THR A 78 5.76 -7.76 5.38
C THR A 78 7.08 -7.77 6.14
N PHE A 79 7.62 -6.59 6.43
CA PHE A 79 8.90 -6.43 7.11
C PHE A 79 8.88 -7.02 8.54
N VAL A 80 7.83 -6.74 9.31
CA VAL A 80 7.70 -7.22 10.69
C VAL A 80 7.58 -8.74 10.73
N PHE A 81 6.69 -9.33 9.92
CA PHE A 81 6.49 -10.78 9.91
C PHE A 81 7.70 -11.52 9.33
N ASP A 82 8.40 -10.96 8.34
CA ASP A 82 9.67 -11.49 7.84
C ASP A 82 10.76 -11.49 8.93
N THR A 83 10.81 -10.41 9.72
CA THR A 83 11.78 -10.26 10.82
C THR A 83 11.47 -11.22 11.98
N ILE A 84 10.19 -11.40 12.33
CA ILE A 84 9.80 -12.37 13.35
C ILE A 84 10.15 -13.78 12.89
N ASN A 85 9.85 -14.13 11.64
CA ASN A 85 10.14 -15.45 11.10
C ASN A 85 11.64 -15.76 11.07
N SER A 86 12.46 -14.78 10.68
CA SER A 86 13.92 -14.94 10.72
C SER A 86 14.46 -15.05 12.15
N ALA A 87 13.91 -14.30 13.09
CA ALA A 87 14.29 -14.35 14.50
C ALA A 87 13.86 -15.65 15.20
N SER A 88 12.73 -16.25 14.80
CA SER A 88 12.22 -17.50 15.38
C SER A 88 12.80 -18.77 14.73
N GLY A 89 13.72 -18.64 13.77
CA GLY A 89 14.26 -19.77 13.02
C GLY A 89 13.25 -20.44 12.09
N GLY A 90 12.20 -19.72 11.67
CA GLY A 90 11.19 -20.23 10.75
C GLY A 90 11.71 -20.28 9.32
N GLU A 91 11.46 -21.39 8.62
CA GLU A 91 11.79 -21.56 7.21
C GLU A 91 10.58 -21.21 6.34
N ILE A 92 10.74 -20.29 5.37
CA ILE A 92 9.72 -20.02 4.37
C ILE A 92 9.92 -20.97 3.20
N ASN A 93 8.97 -21.91 3.01
CA ASN A 93 9.09 -22.92 1.97
C ASN A 93 8.15 -22.60 0.79
N PRO A 94 8.67 -22.46 -0.44
CA PRO A 94 7.82 -22.25 -1.60
C PRO A 94 6.92 -23.47 -1.83
N GLY A 95 5.61 -23.30 -1.73
CA GLY A 95 4.61 -24.35 -1.96
C GLY A 95 3.93 -24.93 -0.71
N GLN A 96 4.28 -24.46 0.49
CA GLN A 96 3.54 -24.73 1.73
C GLN A 96 2.59 -23.56 2.09
N ALA A 97 1.62 -23.83 2.97
CA ALA A 97 0.68 -22.85 3.47
C ALA A 97 1.32 -21.93 4.52
N ASP A 98 2.23 -21.07 4.06
CA ASP A 98 2.97 -20.10 4.87
C ASP A 98 2.34 -18.70 4.82
N TRP A 99 2.54 -17.90 5.87
CA TRP A 99 2.04 -16.52 5.92
C TRP A 99 2.55 -15.68 4.74
N ARG A 100 3.81 -15.88 4.31
CA ARG A 100 4.43 -15.13 3.21
C ARG A 100 3.86 -15.52 1.85
N SER A 101 3.57 -16.81 1.64
CA SER A 101 2.88 -17.30 0.44
C SER A 101 1.47 -16.69 0.35
N CYS A 102 0.74 -16.74 1.45
CA CYS A 102 -0.59 -16.15 1.59
C CYS A 102 -0.58 -14.62 1.37
N TRP A 103 0.37 -13.90 1.98
CA TRP A 103 0.51 -12.44 1.81
C TRP A 103 0.86 -12.04 0.37
N ASN A 104 1.72 -12.81 -0.30
CA ASN A 104 2.07 -12.56 -1.69
C ASN A 104 0.89 -12.79 -2.65
N GLN A 105 0.02 -13.77 -2.36
CA GLN A 105 -1.19 -13.98 -3.15
C GLN A 105 -2.12 -12.76 -3.06
N ILE A 106 -2.29 -12.17 -1.87
CA ILE A 106 -3.05 -10.93 -1.67
C ILE A 106 -2.43 -9.77 -2.46
N ARG A 107 -1.12 -9.57 -2.32
CA ARG A 107 -0.38 -8.46 -2.95
C ARG A 107 -0.36 -8.52 -4.48
N ASN A 108 -0.47 -9.72 -5.06
CA ASN A 108 -0.46 -9.94 -6.51
C ASN A 108 -1.87 -10.22 -7.07
N SER A 109 -2.92 -10.04 -6.27
CA SER A 109 -4.33 -10.27 -6.68
C SER A 109 -5.06 -9.00 -7.11
#